data_AF-A0AAW9KIX3-F1
#
_entry.id   AF-A0AAW9KIX3-F1
#
_cell.length_a   1.000
_cell.length_b   1.000
_cell.length_c   1.000
_cell.angle_alpha   90.00
_cell.angle_beta   90.00
_cell.angle_gamma   90.00
#
_symmetry.space_group_name_H-M   'P 1'
#
loop_
_entity.id
_entity.type
_entity.pdbx_description
1 polymer ?
#
loop_
_entity_poly.entity_id
_entity_poly.type
_entity_poly.pdbx_seq_one_letter_code
_entity_poly.pdbx_strand_id
1 'polypeptide(L)'
;VALVIDIRGGIFFDDLFESLNYLKRQDFKYEILFLDASDEILVKRFKESRRSHPLAPGSRVITGINEERNRLREVKDRADIIIDTSKYAIRDLREEMNKNYGDMKQPEKQLSVTVLSFGFKYGIPVDSDLVFDVRFIPNPFYIAELKPYSGNDEPVKDYVLKQE
;
A
#
# COMPACT_ATOMS: atom_id res chain seq x y z
N VAL A 1 -17.31 1.07 -0.84
CA VAL A 1 -17.23 2.52 -1.18
C VAL A 1 -16.73 3.23 0.06
N ALA A 2 -15.79 4.16 -0.08
CA ALA A 2 -15.29 4.97 1.04
C ALA A 2 -15.62 6.44 0.78
N LEU A 3 -16.10 7.15 1.81
CA LEU A 3 -16.40 8.57 1.77
C LEU A 3 -15.55 9.28 2.81
N VAL A 4 -14.95 10.41 2.43
CA VAL A 4 -14.15 11.24 3.34
C VAL A 4 -14.99 12.45 3.70
N ILE A 5 -15.17 12.67 4.99
CA ILE A 5 -15.92 13.79 5.54
C ILE A 5 -14.98 14.62 6.39
N ASP A 6 -15.01 15.93 6.15
CA ASP A 6 -14.16 16.92 6.77
C ASP A 6 -15.03 18.12 7.12
N ILE A 7 -14.69 18.83 8.20
CA ILE A 7 -15.36 20.06 8.65
C ILE A 7 -15.44 21.15 7.57
N ARG A 8 -14.57 21.11 6.57
CA ARG A 8 -14.61 21.96 5.38
C ARG A 8 -15.86 21.73 4.51
N GLY A 9 -16.59 20.63 4.69
CA GLY A 9 -17.86 20.35 4.03
C GLY A 9 -18.98 21.31 4.40
N GLY A 10 -18.82 22.14 5.44
CA GLY A 10 -19.81 23.14 5.83
C GLY A 10 -21.17 22.51 6.17
N ILE A 11 -22.22 22.92 5.47
CA ILE A 11 -23.62 22.51 5.69
C ILE A 11 -23.79 20.97 5.63
N PHE A 12 -23.00 20.29 4.79
CA PHE A 12 -23.08 18.83 4.66
C PHE A 12 -22.68 18.08 5.95
N PHE A 13 -22.00 18.74 6.88
CA PHE A 13 -21.63 18.13 8.15
C PHE A 13 -22.80 18.07 9.13
N ASP A 14 -23.68 19.07 9.13
CA ASP A 14 -24.85 19.12 10.03
C ASP A 14 -25.85 18.01 9.68
N ASP A 15 -25.99 17.70 8.38
CA ASP A 15 -26.87 16.63 7.87
C ASP A 15 -26.24 15.22 7.94
N LEU A 16 -24.98 15.11 8.40
CA LEU A 16 -24.24 13.85 8.44
C LEU A 16 -24.98 12.78 9.25
N PHE A 17 -25.40 13.14 10.47
CA PHE A 17 -26.03 12.18 11.37
C PHE A 17 -27.41 11.77 10.88
N GLU A 18 -28.16 12.67 10.24
CA GLU A 18 -29.43 12.31 9.60
C GLU A 18 -29.20 11.31 8.46
N SER A 19 -28.17 11.54 7.64
CA SER A 19 -27.78 10.65 6.54
C SER A 19 -27.35 9.28 7.03
N LEU A 20 -26.51 9.20 8.07
CA LEU A 20 -26.09 7.93 8.68
C LEU A 20 -27.29 7.17 9.28
N ASN A 21 -28.19 7.88 9.95
CA ASN A 21 -29.42 7.29 10.48
C ASN A 21 -30.33 6.77 9.36
N TYR A 22 -30.43 7.48 8.24
CA TYR A 22 -31.16 7.02 7.07
C TYR A 22 -30.56 5.73 6.50
N LEU A 23 -29.23 5.68 6.32
CA LEU A 23 -28.53 4.46 5.86
C LEU A 23 -28.80 3.28 6.79
N LYS A 24 -28.74 3.50 8.11
CA LYS A 24 -29.07 2.48 9.11
C LYS A 24 -30.51 1.98 8.98
N ARG A 25 -31.48 2.87 8.75
CA ARG A 25 -32.90 2.49 8.55
C ARG A 25 -33.14 1.72 7.26
N GLN A 26 -32.33 1.96 6.24
CA GLN A 26 -32.35 1.23 4.97
C GLN A 26 -31.53 -0.08 5.02
N ASP A 27 -31.09 -0.49 6.21
CA ASP A 27 -30.29 -1.71 6.45
C ASP A 27 -28.94 -1.76 5.70
N PHE A 28 -28.40 -0.58 5.36
CA PHE A 28 -27.02 -0.49 4.87
C PHE A 28 -26.05 -0.62 6.04
N LYS A 29 -25.12 -1.56 5.90
CA LYS A 29 -23.98 -1.68 6.80
C LYS A 29 -22.95 -0.61 6.44
N TYR A 30 -22.57 0.19 7.42
CA TYR A 30 -21.48 1.15 7.31
C TYR A 30 -20.61 1.07 8.56
N GLU A 31 -19.40 1.60 8.46
CA GLU A 31 -18.45 1.73 9.54
C GLU A 31 -17.82 3.12 9.50
N ILE A 32 -17.63 3.73 10.66
CA ILE A 32 -17.03 5.05 10.83
C ILE A 32 -15.61 4.88 11.33
N LEU A 33 -14.64 5.17 10.46
CA LEU A 33 -13.23 5.29 10.81
C LEU A 33 -12.90 6.75 11.16
N PHE A 34 -12.33 6.97 12.34
CA PHE A 34 -11.83 8.28 12.77
C PHE A 34 -10.32 8.26 12.96
N LEU A 35 -9.61 9.12 12.22
CA LEU A 35 -8.16 9.29 12.38
C LEU A 35 -7.89 10.46 13.33
N ASP A 36 -7.17 10.21 14.42
CA ASP A 36 -6.77 11.24 15.39
C ASP A 36 -5.24 11.35 15.47
N ALA A 37 -4.76 12.45 16.05
CA ALA A 37 -3.37 12.62 16.46
C ALA A 37 -3.30 13.71 17.53
N SER A 38 -2.26 13.70 18.37
CA SER A 38 -2.02 14.75 19.36
C SER A 38 -1.85 16.13 18.71
N ASP A 39 -2.24 17.18 19.46
CA ASP A 39 -2.21 18.56 18.97
C ASP A 39 -0.80 19.00 18.57
N GLU A 40 0.22 18.56 19.31
CA GLU A 40 1.63 18.84 19.00
C GLU A 40 2.02 18.30 17.62
N ILE A 41 1.61 17.08 17.30
CA ILE A 41 1.89 16.43 16.01
C ILE A 41 1.11 17.09 14.89
N LEU A 42 -0.17 17.43 15.10
CA LEU A 42 -0.99 18.16 14.12
C LEU A 42 -0.38 19.53 13.81
N VAL A 43 0.01 20.30 14.83
CA VAL A 43 0.68 21.60 14.66
C VAL A 43 1.98 21.44 13.88
N LYS A 44 2.79 20.42 14.18
CA LYS A 44 4.03 20.13 13.44
C LYS A 44 3.75 19.84 11.96
N ARG A 45 2.80 18.96 11.64
CA ARG A 45 2.41 18.62 10.25
C ARG A 45 1.91 19.83 9.46
N PHE A 46 1.09 20.69 10.08
CA PHE A 46 0.63 21.93 9.45
C PHE A 46 1.79 22.89 9.13
N LYS A 47 2.73 23.07 10.07
CA LYS A 47 3.92 23.90 9.87
C LYS A 47 4.81 23.38 8.73
N GLU A 48 5.02 22.07 8.66
CA GLU A 48 5.79 21.43 7.59
C GLU A 48 5.14 21.63 6.21
N SER A 49 3.81 21.54 6.13
CA SER A 49 3.08 21.77 4.87
C SER A 49 2.92 23.25 4.47
N ARG A 50 3.28 24.19 5.36
CA ARG A 50 3.08 25.65 5.22
C ARG A 50 1.64 26.07 4.89
N ARG A 51 0.64 25.25 5.22
CA ARG A 51 -0.78 25.55 4.98
C ARG A 51 -1.38 26.29 6.17
N SER A 52 -2.20 27.31 5.89
CA SER A 52 -3.06 27.91 6.89
C SER A 52 -4.20 26.95 7.25
N HIS A 53 -4.69 27.03 8.49
CA HIS A 53 -5.83 26.22 8.92
C HIS A 53 -7.13 26.80 8.36
N PRO A 54 -8.00 26.01 7.71
CA PRO A 54 -9.22 26.50 7.03
C PRO A 54 -10.18 27.26 7.96
N LEU A 55 -10.35 26.79 9.20
CA LEU A 55 -11.22 27.41 10.21
C LEU A 55 -10.56 28.59 10.95
N ALA A 56 -9.26 28.80 10.74
CA ALA A 56 -8.48 29.79 11.46
C ALA A 56 -7.59 30.60 10.48
N PRO A 57 -8.18 31.25 9.46
CA PRO A 57 -7.42 32.07 8.51
C PRO A 57 -6.82 33.28 9.24
N GLY A 58 -5.49 33.32 9.33
CA GLY A 58 -4.77 34.41 10.00
C GLY A 58 -4.63 34.29 11.52
N SER A 59 -5.11 33.21 12.15
CA SER A 59 -4.91 32.93 13.57
C SER A 59 -3.97 31.73 13.79
N ARG A 60 -3.72 31.36 15.05
CA ARG A 60 -2.80 30.25 15.37
C ARG A 60 -3.45 28.92 14.96
N VAL A 61 -2.67 28.04 14.33
CA VAL A 61 -3.10 26.69 13.90
C VAL A 61 -3.79 25.92 15.04
N ILE A 62 -3.28 26.04 16.27
CA ILE A 62 -3.84 25.38 17.45
C ILE A 62 -5.30 25.78 17.73
N THR A 63 -5.68 27.03 17.45
CA THR A 63 -7.05 27.50 17.62
C THR A 63 -7.99 26.78 16.65
N GLY A 64 -7.58 26.65 15.39
CA GLY A 64 -8.32 25.91 14.38
C GLY A 64 -8.47 24.42 14.72
N ILE A 65 -7.39 23.79 15.20
CA ILE A 65 -7.42 22.37 15.64
C ILE A 65 -8.41 22.17 16.78
N ASN A 66 -8.43 23.06 17.77
CA ASN A 66 -9.34 22.95 18.91
C ASN A 66 -10.80 23.13 18.51
N GLU A 67 -11.10 24.08 17.62
CA GLU A 67 -12.44 24.24 17.08
C GLU A 67 -12.88 23.02 16.29
N GLU A 68 -11.99 22.45 15.47
CA GLU A 68 -12.27 21.25 14.69
C GLU A 68 -12.56 20.05 15.60
N ARG A 69 -11.77 19.82 16.64
CA ARG A 69 -12.03 18.77 17.63
C ARG A 69 -13.39 18.93 18.31
N ASN A 70 -13.78 20.15 18.65
CA ASN A 70 -15.07 20.39 19.32
C ASN A 70 -16.24 20.02 18.41
N ARG A 71 -16.18 20.34 17.12
CA ARG A 71 -17.24 20.01 16.16
C ARG A 71 -17.22 18.54 15.76
N LEU A 72 -16.04 17.93 15.64
CA LEU A 72 -15.89 16.51 15.28
C LEU A 72 -16.12 15.56 16.47
N ARG A 73 -16.30 16.09 17.69
CA ARG A 73 -16.43 15.29 18.91
C ARG A 73 -17.53 14.24 18.81
N GLU A 74 -18.70 14.64 18.32
CA GLU A 74 -19.83 13.73 18.19
C GLU A 74 -19.58 12.63 17.15
N VAL A 75 -18.83 12.92 16.07
CA VAL A 75 -18.45 11.91 15.08
C VAL A 75 -17.45 10.93 15.67
N LYS A 76 -16.48 11.44 16.44
CA LYS A 76 -15.49 10.62 17.15
C LYS A 76 -16.17 9.70 18.18
N ASP A 77 -17.15 10.20 18.93
CA ASP A 77 -17.89 9.42 19.93
C ASP A 77 -18.73 8.29 19.32
N ARG A 78 -19.11 8.43 18.04
CA ARG A 78 -19.85 7.42 17.26
C ARG A 78 -18.95 6.59 16.34
N ALA A 79 -17.64 6.80 16.37
CA ALA A 79 -16.72 6.06 15.51
C ALA A 79 -16.62 4.60 15.94
N ASP A 80 -16.66 3.70 14.96
CA ASP A 80 -16.46 2.27 15.20
C ASP A 80 -14.98 1.94 15.40
N ILE A 81 -14.10 2.64 14.66
CA ILE A 81 -12.65 2.51 14.75
C ILE A 81 -12.01 3.88 14.92
N ILE A 82 -11.13 4.02 15.91
CA ILE A 82 -10.30 5.22 16.11
C ILE A 82 -8.83 4.83 15.98
N ILE A 83 -8.11 5.46 15.05
CA ILE A 83 -6.67 5.24 14.87
C ILE A 83 -5.92 6.49 15.33
N ASP A 84 -5.07 6.35 16.36
CA ASP A 84 -4.13 7.40 16.76
C ASP A 84 -2.87 7.36 15.88
N THR A 85 -2.75 8.34 15.01
CA THR A 85 -1.64 8.49 14.06
C THR A 85 -0.47 9.32 14.63
N SER A 86 -0.48 9.67 15.92
CA SER A 86 0.56 10.53 16.54
C SER A 86 1.97 10.03 16.32
N LYS A 87 2.17 8.70 16.33
CA LYS A 87 3.48 8.05 16.18
C LYS A 87 3.67 7.39 14.81
N TYR A 88 2.70 7.50 13.92
CA TYR A 88 2.71 6.76 12.66
C TYR A 88 3.53 7.50 11.61
N ALA A 89 4.42 6.77 10.94
CA ALA A 89 4.88 7.12 9.62
C ALA A 89 3.80 6.80 8.58
N ILE A 90 3.99 7.31 7.35
CA ILE A 90 3.05 7.07 6.23
C ILE A 90 2.87 5.57 5.96
N ARG A 91 3.95 4.78 6.10
CA ARG A 91 3.90 3.32 5.91
C ARG A 91 3.05 2.65 6.98
N ASP A 92 3.25 3.01 8.25
CA ASP A 92 2.52 2.41 9.38
C ASP A 92 1.01 2.64 9.25
N LEU A 93 0.59 3.84 8.84
CA LEU A 93 -0.81 4.12 8.56
C LEU A 93 -1.35 3.27 7.39
N ARG A 94 -0.57 3.06 6.33
CA ARG A 94 -1.00 2.18 5.21
C ARG A 94 -1.15 0.73 5.65
N GLU A 95 -0.22 0.24 6.46
CA GLU A 95 -0.29 -1.12 7.01
C GLU A 95 -1.53 -1.29 7.90
N GLU A 96 -1.82 -0.31 8.76
CA GLU A 96 -3.02 -0.32 9.60
C GLU A 96 -4.31 -0.27 8.77
N MET A 97 -4.34 0.54 7.69
CA MET A 97 -5.48 0.58 6.76
C MET A 97 -5.67 -0.74 6.02
N ASN A 98 -4.58 -1.37 5.57
CA ASN A 98 -4.64 -2.68 4.90
C ASN A 98 -5.07 -3.79 5.85
N LYS A 99 -4.67 -3.73 7.12
CA LYS A 99 -5.09 -4.69 8.13
C LYS A 99 -6.59 -4.64 8.41
N ASN A 100 -7.17 -3.43 8.48
CA ASN A 100 -8.58 -3.24 8.82
C ASN A 100 -9.51 -3.31 7.60
N TYR A 101 -9.07 -2.82 6.43
CA TYR A 101 -9.90 -2.65 5.23
C TYR A 101 -9.27 -3.19 3.94
N GLY A 102 -8.06 -3.72 4.01
CA GLY A 102 -7.45 -4.38 2.87
C GLY A 102 -8.18 -5.67 2.56
N ASP A 103 -8.37 -5.95 1.27
CA ASP A 103 -8.78 -7.29 0.86
C ASP A 103 -7.71 -8.27 1.34
N MET A 104 -8.09 -9.28 2.14
CA MET A 104 -7.23 -10.45 2.44
C MET A 104 -6.73 -11.14 1.15
N LYS A 105 -7.30 -10.78 -0.01
CA LYS A 105 -6.99 -11.32 -1.33
C LYS A 105 -6.07 -10.45 -2.18
N GLN A 106 -5.70 -9.24 -1.77
CA GLN A 106 -4.62 -8.55 -2.48
C GLN A 106 -3.31 -9.12 -1.95
N PRO A 107 -2.58 -9.93 -2.74
CA PRO A 107 -1.21 -10.22 -2.37
C PRO A 107 -0.54 -8.85 -2.32
N GLU A 108 0.15 -8.54 -1.22
CA GLU A 108 1.23 -7.55 -1.24
C GLU A 108 1.92 -7.69 -2.58
N LYS A 109 2.04 -6.63 -3.40
CA LYS A 109 2.62 -6.70 -4.76
C LYS A 109 3.76 -7.71 -4.79
N GLN A 110 3.45 -8.95 -5.18
CA GLN A 110 4.42 -10.03 -5.04
C GLN A 110 5.49 -9.72 -6.07
N LEU A 111 6.75 -9.79 -5.65
CA LEU A 111 7.86 -9.64 -6.58
C LEU A 111 7.68 -10.68 -7.69
N SER A 112 7.35 -10.23 -8.89
CA SER A 112 7.24 -11.09 -10.07
C SER A 112 8.64 -11.30 -10.63
N VAL A 113 9.15 -12.53 -10.51
CA VAL A 113 10.46 -12.90 -11.05
C VAL A 113 10.27 -13.69 -12.34
N THR A 114 10.86 -13.20 -13.43
CA THR A 114 10.91 -13.91 -14.72
C THR A 114 12.32 -14.44 -14.93
N VAL A 115 12.45 -15.75 -15.16
CA VAL A 115 13.72 -16.39 -15.50
C VAL A 115 13.71 -16.77 -16.98
N LEU A 116 14.73 -16.33 -17.70
CA LEU A 116 14.89 -16.52 -19.15
C LEU A 116 16.26 -17.12 -19.43
N SER A 117 16.31 -18.18 -20.24
CA SER A 117 17.54 -18.69 -20.83
C SER A 117 17.77 -18.10 -22.22
N PHE A 118 18.99 -17.63 -22.51
CA PHE A 118 19.36 -17.13 -23.83
C PHE A 118 20.74 -17.64 -24.25
N GLY A 119 21.07 -17.49 -25.54
CA GLY A 119 22.40 -17.80 -26.07
C GLY A 119 23.13 -16.53 -26.50
N PHE A 120 24.37 -16.31 -26.02
CA PHE A 120 25.17 -15.11 -26.32
C PHE A 120 25.31 -14.78 -27.81
N LYS A 121 25.29 -15.79 -28.70
CA LYS A 121 25.34 -15.58 -30.15
C LYS A 121 24.13 -14.82 -30.72
N TYR A 122 23.04 -14.73 -29.96
CA TYR A 122 21.81 -14.02 -30.31
C TYR A 122 21.67 -12.67 -29.57
N GLY A 123 22.67 -12.28 -28.77
CA GLY A 123 22.63 -11.07 -27.95
C GLY A 123 21.99 -11.29 -26.58
N ILE A 124 22.18 -10.32 -25.68
CA ILE A 124 21.57 -10.29 -24.35
C ILE A 124 20.16 -9.68 -24.48
N PRO A 125 19.12 -10.26 -23.86
CA PRO A 125 17.78 -9.67 -23.85
C PRO A 125 17.79 -8.26 -23.27
N VAL A 126 17.16 -7.32 -23.97
CA VAL A 126 17.24 -5.89 -23.67
C VAL A 126 16.54 -5.49 -22.36
N ASP A 127 15.65 -6.35 -21.87
CA ASP A 127 14.82 -6.19 -20.68
C ASP A 127 15.36 -6.97 -19.46
N SER A 128 16.59 -7.48 -19.52
CA SER A 128 17.23 -8.20 -18.41
C SER A 128 17.83 -7.25 -17.38
N ASP A 129 17.38 -7.35 -16.13
CA ASP A 129 17.98 -6.64 -14.99
C ASP A 129 19.26 -7.31 -14.49
N LEU A 130 19.29 -8.65 -14.46
CA LEU A 130 20.42 -9.47 -14.01
C LEU A 130 20.81 -10.49 -15.09
N VAL A 131 22.11 -10.65 -15.33
CA VAL A 131 22.64 -11.61 -16.30
C VAL A 131 23.69 -12.50 -15.63
N PHE A 132 23.46 -13.81 -15.67
CA PHE A 132 24.39 -14.82 -15.18
C PHE A 132 24.98 -15.59 -16.38
N ASP A 133 26.30 -15.52 -16.55
CA ASP A 133 27.00 -16.29 -17.58
C ASP A 133 27.32 -17.69 -17.05
N VAL A 134 26.78 -18.73 -17.71
CA VAL A 134 26.97 -20.13 -17.31
C VAL A 134 27.88 -20.91 -18.27
N ARG A 135 28.59 -20.25 -19.20
CA ARG A 135 29.41 -20.96 -20.21
C ARG A 135 30.58 -21.76 -19.62
N PHE A 136 30.93 -21.54 -18.36
CA PHE A 136 31.95 -22.31 -17.65
C PHE A 136 31.43 -23.69 -17.18
N ILE A 137 30.12 -23.95 -17.24
CA ILE A 137 29.57 -25.25 -16.87
C ILE A 137 29.91 -26.32 -17.93
N PRO A 138 29.96 -27.60 -17.54
CA PRO A 138 30.19 -28.72 -18.44
C PRO A 138 29.20 -28.72 -19.60
N ASN A 139 29.72 -28.66 -20.82
CA ASN A 139 28.89 -28.52 -22.00
C ASN A 139 28.33 -29.88 -22.47
N PRO A 140 27.01 -30.13 -22.41
CA PRO A 140 26.40 -31.39 -22.85
C PRO A 140 26.58 -31.64 -24.36
N PHE A 141 26.88 -30.61 -25.16
CA PHE A 141 27.12 -30.77 -26.60
C PHE A 141 28.36 -31.61 -26.96
N TYR A 142 29.25 -31.89 -26.02
CA TYR A 142 30.38 -32.80 -26.26
C TYR A 142 29.98 -34.27 -26.23
N ILE A 143 28.82 -34.61 -25.67
CA ILE A 143 28.28 -35.97 -25.61
C ILE A 143 27.34 -36.16 -26.79
N ALA A 144 27.69 -37.07 -27.70
CA ALA A 144 26.94 -37.27 -28.94
C ALA A 144 25.48 -37.64 -28.68
N GLU A 145 25.20 -38.43 -27.65
CA GLU A 145 23.84 -38.82 -27.27
C GLU A 145 22.99 -37.65 -26.74
N LEU A 146 23.62 -36.58 -26.20
CA LEU A 146 22.91 -35.45 -25.59
C LEU A 146 22.66 -34.28 -26.56
N LYS A 147 23.39 -34.21 -27.68
CA LYS A 147 23.24 -33.14 -28.70
C LYS A 147 21.82 -32.87 -29.20
N PRO A 148 20.95 -33.87 -29.44
CA PRO A 148 19.60 -33.62 -29.94
C PRO A 148 18.62 -33.14 -28.86
N TYR A 149 19.00 -33.20 -27.59
CA TYR A 149 18.14 -32.86 -26.46
C TYR A 149 18.36 -31.42 -25.99
N SER A 150 17.38 -30.91 -25.24
CA SER A 150 17.39 -29.61 -24.59
C SER A 150 17.68 -29.74 -23.10
N GLY A 151 17.95 -28.61 -22.43
CA GLY A 151 18.10 -28.58 -20.97
C GLY A 151 16.86 -28.98 -20.17
N ASN A 152 15.70 -29.11 -20.83
CA ASN A 152 14.46 -29.59 -20.21
C ASN A 152 14.34 -31.11 -20.20
N ASP A 153 15.18 -31.82 -20.97
CA ASP A 153 15.16 -33.28 -21.05
C ASP A 153 16.00 -33.88 -19.92
N GLU A 154 15.46 -34.89 -19.23
CA GLU A 154 16.09 -35.51 -18.06
C GLU A 154 17.57 -35.92 -18.28
N PRO A 155 17.95 -36.53 -19.43
CA PRO A 155 19.36 -36.92 -19.66
C PRO A 155 20.34 -35.74 -19.64
N VAL A 156 19.93 -34.56 -20.11
CA VAL A 156 20.76 -33.35 -20.11
C VAL A 156 20.81 -32.73 -18.72
N LYS A 157 19.66 -32.69 -18.04
CA LYS A 157 19.55 -32.18 -16.67
C LYS A 157 20.41 -32.99 -15.70
N ASP A 158 20.34 -34.32 -15.75
CA ASP A 158 21.15 -35.21 -14.92
C ASP A 158 22.64 -35.03 -15.19
N TYR A 159 23.05 -34.87 -16.45
CA TYR A 159 24.45 -34.63 -16.80
C TYR A 159 24.99 -33.31 -16.22
N VAL A 160 24.21 -32.23 -16.31
CA VAL A 160 24.63 -30.89 -15.87
C VAL A 160 24.57 -30.77 -14.34
N LEU A 161 23.55 -31.33 -13.67
CA LEU A 161 23.36 -31.19 -12.22
C LEU A 161 24.15 -32.19 -11.36
N LYS A 162 24.70 -33.26 -11.96
CA LYS A 162 25.50 -34.27 -11.23
C LYS A 162 26.91 -33.78 -10.86
N GLN A 163 27.30 -32.58 -11.28
CA GLN A 163 28.62 -32.04 -11.01
C GLN A 163 28.56 -31.10 -9.80
N GLU A 164 29.26 -31.46 -8.73
CA GLU A 164 29.49 -30.61 -7.53
C GLU A 164 30.51 -29.51 -7.82
#